data_AF-F6H3X2-F1
#
_entry.id   AF-F6H3X2-F1
#
_cell.length_a   1.000
_cell.length_b   1.000
_cell.length_c   1.000
_cell.angle_alpha   90.00
_cell.angle_beta   90.00
_cell.angle_gamma   90.00
#
_symmetry.space_group_name_H-M   'P 1'
#
loop_
_entity.id
_entity.type
_entity.pdbx_description
1 polymer ?
#
loop_
_entity_poly.entity_id
_entity_poly.type
_entity_poly.pdbx_seq_one_letter_code
_entity_poly.pdbx_strand_id
1 'polypeptide(L)'
;MLARHNLSQLDMIALSGAHTLGFSHCSRFANHLYSFSSSSPVDPSLDRDYAKQLMSVCPQNVDPSIAIDMDPVTSRTFDNVYYQNLVAGKGLFTSDEALILHLSLYSH
;
A
#
# COMPACT_ATOMS: atom_id res chain seq x y z
N MET A 1 -10.62 -10.72 8.61
CA MET A 1 -11.88 -9.99 8.37
C MET A 1 -12.70 -10.60 7.25
N LEU A 2 -12.13 -10.83 6.06
CA LEU A 2 -12.84 -11.37 4.90
C LEU A 2 -13.35 -12.82 5.06
N ALA A 3 -12.65 -13.67 5.83
CA ALA A 3 -13.09 -15.04 6.09
C ALA A 3 -14.49 -15.13 6.76
N ARG A 4 -14.92 -14.09 7.48
CA ARG A 4 -16.29 -14.02 8.05
C ARG A 4 -17.38 -13.88 6.98
N HIS A 5 -16.99 -13.53 5.76
CA HIS A 5 -17.86 -13.39 4.59
C HIS A 5 -17.64 -14.54 3.59
N ASN A 6 -17.08 -15.68 4.03
CA ASN A 6 -16.76 -16.84 3.19
C ASN A 6 -15.81 -16.54 2.02
N LEU A 7 -14.95 -15.54 2.19
CA LEU A 7 -13.92 -15.18 1.21
C LEU A 7 -12.58 -15.78 1.63
N SER A 8 -11.94 -16.45 0.68
CA SER A 8 -10.64 -17.09 0.83
C SER A 8 -9.49 -16.06 0.81
N GLN A 9 -8.27 -16.54 1.06
CA GLN A 9 -7.07 -15.72 0.89
C GLN A 9 -6.89 -15.29 -0.57
N LEU A 10 -7.22 -16.15 -1.53
CA LEU A 10 -7.16 -15.81 -2.95
C LEU A 10 -8.14 -14.68 -3.30
N ASP A 11 -9.34 -14.73 -2.73
CA ASP A 11 -10.33 -13.65 -2.91
C ASP A 11 -9.83 -12.33 -2.32
N MET A 12 -9.18 -12.37 -1.15
CA MET A 12 -8.54 -11.17 -0.59
C MET A 12 -7.47 -10.60 -1.54
N ILE A 13 -6.56 -11.44 -2.05
CA ILE A 13 -5.50 -11.01 -2.96
C ILE A 13 -6.09 -10.40 -4.24
N ALA A 14 -7.11 -11.04 -4.82
CA ALA A 14 -7.79 -10.57 -6.03
C ALA A 14 -8.53 -9.25 -5.79
N LEU A 15 -9.28 -9.13 -4.69
CA LEU A 15 -10.05 -7.92 -4.35
C LEU A 15 -9.15 -6.73 -4.02
N SER A 16 -7.99 -6.96 -3.38
CA SER A 16 -7.00 -5.91 -3.15
C SER A 16 -6.47 -5.29 -4.45
N GLY A 17 -6.53 -6.01 -5.57
CA GLY A 17 -6.20 -5.49 -6.90
C GLY A 17 -6.99 -4.25 -7.30
N ALA A 18 -8.15 -3.99 -6.68
CA ALA A 18 -8.92 -2.77 -6.89
C ALA A 18 -8.14 -1.49 -6.55
N HIS A 19 -7.09 -1.57 -5.73
CA HIS A 19 -6.19 -0.44 -5.44
C HIS A 19 -5.34 0.01 -6.64
N THR A 20 -5.40 -0.67 -7.79
CA THR A 20 -4.82 -0.16 -9.06
C THR A 20 -5.50 1.13 -9.55
N LEU A 21 -6.72 1.41 -9.09
CA LEU A 21 -7.49 2.61 -9.46
C LEU A 21 -7.71 3.55 -8.28
N GLY A 22 -7.76 4.86 -8.56
CA GLY A 22 -8.27 5.86 -7.63
C GLY A 22 -7.23 6.43 -6.67
N PHE A 23 -7.70 7.03 -5.59
CA PHE A 23 -6.88 7.83 -4.69
C PHE A 23 -7.21 7.58 -3.21
N SER A 24 -6.29 7.97 -2.35
CA SER A 24 -6.43 7.90 -0.89
C SER A 24 -5.87 9.14 -0.22
N HIS A 25 -6.54 9.58 0.85
CA HIS A 25 -6.05 10.67 1.67
C HIS A 25 -4.79 10.28 2.43
N CYS A 26 -3.84 11.21 2.57
CA CYS A 26 -2.56 10.99 3.26
C CYS A 26 -2.73 10.39 4.67
N SER A 27 -3.79 10.79 5.39
CA SER A 27 -4.11 10.31 6.73
C SER A 27 -4.38 8.79 6.81
N ARG A 28 -4.72 8.14 5.69
CA ARG A 28 -5.01 6.70 5.63
C ARG A 28 -3.75 5.82 5.64
N PHE A 29 -2.60 6.38 5.31
CA PHE A 29 -1.32 5.67 5.27
C PHE A 29 -0.18 6.41 5.99
N ALA A 30 -0.46 7.52 6.68
CA ALA A 30 0.56 8.30 7.39
C ALA A 30 1.35 7.48 8.44
N ASN A 31 0.72 6.48 9.04
CA ASN A 31 1.36 5.51 9.92
C ASN A 31 2.48 4.72 9.23
N HIS A 32 2.33 4.45 7.93
CA HIS A 32 3.34 3.78 7.12
C HIS A 32 4.63 4.63 6.96
N LEU A 33 4.50 5.96 7.07
CA LEU A 33 5.59 6.92 6.85
C LEU A 33 6.19 7.47 8.14
N TYR A 34 5.43 7.57 9.22
CA TYR A 34 5.83 8.37 10.39
C TYR A 34 5.73 7.68 11.74
N SER A 35 5.00 6.57 11.84
CA SER A 35 4.72 5.91 13.11
C SER A 35 4.50 4.41 12.95
N PHE A 36 5.29 3.77 12.10
CA PHE A 36 5.10 2.36 11.75
C PHE A 36 5.32 1.43 12.94
N SER A 37 6.44 1.57 13.65
CA SER A 37 6.74 0.82 14.87
C SER A 37 7.60 1.62 15.85
N SER A 38 7.81 1.08 17.06
CA SER A 38 8.69 1.68 18.05
C SER A 38 10.16 1.72 17.62
N SER A 39 10.57 0.84 16.69
CA SER A 39 11.95 0.72 16.21
C SER A 39 12.18 1.36 14.83
N SER A 40 11.12 1.62 14.07
CA SER A 40 11.20 2.25 12.75
C SER A 40 10.00 3.17 12.51
N PRO A 41 10.20 4.48 12.31
CA PRO A 41 9.12 5.39 11.95
C PRO A 41 8.49 5.07 10.59
N VAL A 42 9.30 4.60 9.63
CA VAL A 42 8.90 4.20 8.28
C VAL A 42 8.79 2.69 8.21
N ASP A 43 7.78 2.17 7.52
CA ASP A 43 7.68 0.74 7.22
C ASP A 43 8.93 0.27 6.45
N PRO A 44 9.68 -0.72 6.96
CA PRO A 44 10.88 -1.23 6.30
C PRO A 44 10.59 -2.04 5.04
N SER A 45 9.33 -2.46 4.81
CA SER A 45 8.92 -3.12 3.55
C SER A 45 8.72 -2.14 2.39
N LEU A 46 8.54 -0.86 2.69
CA LEU A 46 8.37 0.19 1.68
C LEU A 46 9.71 0.53 1.01
N ASP A 47 9.68 0.66 -0.32
CA ASP A 47 10.79 1.18 -1.10
C ASP A 47 11.20 2.56 -0.59
N ARG A 48 12.51 2.75 -0.39
CA ARG A 48 13.02 3.94 0.31
C ARG A 48 12.85 5.21 -0.52
N ASP A 49 12.91 5.11 -1.84
CA ASP A 49 12.75 6.28 -2.71
C ASP A 49 11.27 6.62 -2.89
N TYR A 50 10.42 5.61 -2.98
CA TYR A 50 8.98 5.79 -2.93
C TYR A 50 8.51 6.39 -1.59
N ALA A 51 9.05 5.94 -0.45
CA ALA A 51 8.78 6.53 0.85
C ALA A 51 9.13 8.03 0.88
N LYS A 52 10.30 8.42 0.35
CA LYS A 52 10.67 9.86 0.25
C LYS A 52 9.70 10.63 -0.65
N GLN A 53 9.29 10.05 -1.77
CA GLN A 53 8.30 10.66 -2.65
C GLN A 53 6.98 10.89 -1.92
N LEU A 54 6.45 9.86 -1.24
CA LEU A 54 5.24 9.95 -0.43
C LEU A 54 5.36 11.02 0.67
N MET A 55 6.49 11.06 1.38
CA MET A 55 6.73 12.09 2.41
C MET A 55 6.79 13.51 1.85
N SER A 56 7.22 13.68 0.59
CA SER A 56 7.28 15.00 -0.06
C SER A 56 5.89 15.55 -0.41
N VAL A 57 4.95 14.67 -0.74
CA VAL A 57 3.56 15.05 -1.11
C VAL A 57 2.60 14.97 0.08
N CYS A 58 2.91 14.15 1.08
CA CYS A 58 2.13 13.92 2.29
C CYS A 58 2.96 14.18 3.57
N PRO A 59 3.45 15.42 3.81
CA PRO A 59 4.14 15.75 5.05
C PRO A 59 3.25 15.54 6.29
N GLN A 60 3.84 15.41 7.49
CA GLN A 60 3.10 15.11 8.74
C GLN A 60 1.91 16.05 9.02
N ASN A 61 2.00 17.32 8.64
CA ASN A 61 0.96 18.33 8.84
C ASN A 61 0.28 18.74 7.52
N VAL A 62 0.18 17.81 6.57
CA VAL A 62 -0.52 18.03 5.30
C VAL A 62 -2.01 18.32 5.55
N ASP A 63 -2.61 19.15 4.68
CA ASP A 63 -4.05 19.37 4.69
C ASP A 63 -4.80 18.02 4.54
N PRO A 64 -5.78 17.71 5.40
CA PRO A 64 -6.48 16.42 5.38
C PRO A 64 -7.21 16.11 4.06
N SER A 65 -7.51 17.12 3.25
CA SER A 65 -8.14 16.96 1.94
C SER A 65 -7.16 16.46 0.86
N ILE A 66 -5.85 16.56 1.08
CA ILE A 66 -4.86 16.06 0.14
C ILE A 66 -4.98 14.54 0.03
N ALA A 67 -5.10 14.10 -1.21
CA ALA A 67 -5.12 12.72 -1.59
C ALA A 67 -4.15 12.49 -2.75
N ILE A 68 -3.60 11.29 -2.80
CA ILE A 68 -2.71 10.85 -3.86
C ILE A 68 -3.23 9.56 -4.47
N ASP A 69 -2.79 9.28 -5.68
CA ASP A 69 -3.14 8.06 -6.39
C ASP A 69 -2.66 6.82 -5.62
N MET A 70 -3.50 5.78 -5.56
CA MET A 70 -3.17 4.53 -4.86
C MET A 70 -2.17 3.66 -5.64
N ASP A 71 -2.19 3.76 -6.97
CA ASP A 71 -1.21 3.16 -7.87
C ASP A 71 -0.27 4.26 -8.41
N PRO A 72 1.03 4.23 -8.09
CA PRO A 72 1.96 5.28 -8.52
C PRO A 72 2.30 5.25 -10.03
N VAL A 73 1.82 4.26 -10.78
CA VAL A 73 2.17 4.06 -12.20
C VAL A 73 0.95 4.20 -13.11
N THR A 74 -0.16 3.52 -12.82
CA THR A 74 -1.34 3.44 -13.72
C THR A 74 -2.68 3.68 -13.03
N SER A 75 -2.77 4.67 -12.14
CA SER A 75 -3.95 5.01 -11.31
C SER A 75 -5.33 5.18 -11.98
N ARG A 76 -5.37 5.22 -13.32
CA ARG A 76 -6.59 5.39 -14.13
C ARG A 76 -6.88 4.21 -15.06
N THR A 77 -6.05 3.18 -15.04
CA THR A 77 -6.19 1.96 -15.85
C THR A 77 -6.38 0.78 -14.93
N PHE A 78 -7.40 -0.04 -15.18
CA PHE A 78 -7.56 -1.29 -14.44
C PHE A 78 -6.64 -2.35 -15.05
N ASP A 79 -5.46 -2.54 -14.46
CA ASP A 79 -4.46 -3.51 -14.92
C ASP A 79 -3.80 -4.23 -13.72
N ASN A 80 -2.72 -4.96 -13.97
CA ASN A 80 -2.00 -5.72 -12.94
C ASN A 80 -0.76 -5.01 -12.41
N VAL A 81 -0.54 -3.74 -12.75
CA VAL A 81 0.64 -2.98 -12.33
C VAL A 81 0.64 -2.77 -10.82
N TYR A 82 -0.53 -2.69 -10.17
CA TYR A 82 -0.67 -2.77 -8.73
C TYR A 82 0.17 -3.91 -8.11
N TYR A 83 0.04 -5.14 -8.62
CA TYR A 83 0.78 -6.29 -8.08
C TYR A 83 2.28 -6.20 -8.36
N GLN A 84 2.68 -5.61 -9.50
CA GLN A 84 4.09 -5.37 -9.82
C GLN A 84 4.70 -4.34 -8.86
N ASN A 85 3.93 -3.30 -8.51
CA ASN A 85 4.32 -2.30 -7.53
C ASN A 85 4.52 -2.93 -6.15
N LEU A 86 3.66 -3.86 -5.72
CA LEU A 86 3.86 -4.55 -4.44
C LEU A 86 5.17 -5.32 -4.40
N VAL A 87 5.50 -6.07 -5.47
CA VAL A 87 6.79 -6.80 -5.55
C VAL A 87 7.99 -5.84 -5.46
N ALA A 88 7.81 -4.59 -5.92
CA ALA A 88 8.81 -3.54 -5.84
C ALA A 88 8.79 -2.75 -4.51
N GLY A 89 7.97 -3.14 -3.53
CA GLY A 89 7.81 -2.41 -2.26
C GLY A 89 7.11 -1.05 -2.44
N LYS A 90 6.19 -0.94 -3.39
CA LYS A 90 5.50 0.32 -3.75
C LYS A 90 3.98 0.29 -3.49
N GLY A 91 3.52 -0.57 -2.58
CA GLY A 91 2.17 -0.54 -2.05
C GLY A 91 1.94 0.71 -1.18
N LEU A 92 0.78 1.35 -1.33
CA LEU A 92 0.50 2.58 -0.60
C LEU A 92 0.10 2.29 0.86
N PHE A 93 -0.68 1.24 1.08
CA PHE A 93 -1.16 0.89 2.41
C PHE A 93 -0.30 -0.21 3.04
N THR A 94 -0.20 -0.22 4.37
CA THR A 94 0.41 -1.33 5.12
C THR A 94 -0.26 -2.67 4.79
N SER A 95 -1.57 -2.68 4.51
CA SER A 95 -2.27 -3.89 4.08
C SER A 95 -1.84 -4.41 2.72
N ASP A 96 -1.36 -3.53 1.83
CA ASP A 96 -0.90 -3.91 0.51
C ASP A 96 0.45 -4.62 0.59
N GLU A 97 1.41 -4.03 1.30
CA GLU A 97 2.73 -4.65 1.54
C GLU A 97 2.64 -5.97 2.32
N ALA A 98 1.66 -6.09 3.23
CA ALA A 98 1.38 -7.33 3.93
C ALA A 98 0.96 -8.50 3.01
N LEU A 99 0.47 -8.22 1.80
CA LEU A 99 0.14 -9.27 0.81
C LEU A 99 1.39 -9.98 0.29
N ILE A 100 2.49 -9.24 0.05
CA ILE A 100 3.77 -9.79 -0.43
C ILE A 100 4.45 -10.63 0.65
N LEU A 101 4.37 -10.19 1.91
CA LEU A 101 4.92 -10.95 3.04
C LEU A 101 4.22 -12.31 3.19
N HIS A 102 2.94 -12.43 2.84
CA HIS A 102 2.26 -13.73 2.81
C HIS A 102 2.65 -14.57 1.60
N LEU A 103 2.80 -13.99 0.41
CA LEU A 103 3.18 -14.71 -0.82
C LEU A 103 4.59 -15.30 -0.76
N SER A 104 5.52 -14.59 -0.11
CA SER A 104 6.89 -15.05 0.10
C SER A 104 6.99 -16.23 1.08
N LEU A 105 6.03 -16.41 1.98
CA LEU A 105 5.94 -17.57 2.87
C LEU A 105 5.40 -18.85 2.18
N TYR A 106 4.79 -18.73 1.00
CA TYR A 106 4.31 -19.88 0.20
C TYR A 106 5.26 -20.28 -0.94
N SER A 107 6.39 -19.58 -1.08
CA SER A 107 7.41 -19.84 -2.12
C SER A 107 8.57 -20.74 -1.62
N HIS A 108 8.40 -21.37 -0.45
CA HIS A 108 9.33 -22.33 0.14
C HIS A 108 8.62 -23.62 0.54
#